data_AF-A0A3E0I525-F1
#
_entry.id   AF-A0A3E0I525-F1
#
_cell.length_a   1.000
_cell.length_b   1.000
_cell.length_c   1.000
_cell.angle_alpha   90.00
_cell.angle_beta   90.00
_cell.angle_gamma   90.00
#
_symmetry.space_group_name_H-M   'P 1'
#
loop_
_entity.id
_entity.type
_entity.pdbx_description
1 polymer ?
#
loop_
_entity_poly.entity_id
_entity_poly.type
_entity_poly.pdbx_seq_one_letter_code
_entity_poly.pdbx_strand_id
1 'polypeptide(L)' 'MTKELGTSLLRIGTALVVMVAAVHIYVAAHEATDQLVWQGLLFIAGFGLLVQGIVGLVTRRRR' A
#
# COMPACT_ATOMS: atom_id res chain seq x y z
N MET A 1 -16.81 7.74 -16.63
CA MET A 1 -15.80 8.50 -15.86
C MET A 1 -15.47 7.89 -14.49
N THR A 2 -16.29 6.98 -13.94
CA THR A 2 -16.19 6.48 -12.54
C THR A 2 -15.21 5.33 -12.31
N LYS A 3 -14.97 4.46 -13.30
CA LYS A 3 -14.22 3.20 -13.12
C LYS A 3 -12.76 3.42 -12.71
N GLU A 4 -12.03 4.29 -13.39
CA GLU A 4 -10.60 4.54 -13.08
C GLU A 4 -10.38 5.30 -11.76
N LEU A 5 -11.32 6.18 -11.38
CA LEU A 5 -11.35 6.81 -10.06
C LEU A 5 -11.54 5.75 -8.97
N GLY A 6 -12.51 4.83 -9.18
CA GLY A 6 -12.72 3.67 -8.31
C GLY A 6 -11.48 2.80 -8.19
N THR A 7 -10.82 2.45 -9.30
CA THR A 7 -9.57 1.66 -9.27
C THR A 7 -8.45 2.37 -8.54
N SER A 8 -8.31 3.69 -8.70
CA SER A 8 -7.26 4.47 -8.02
C SER A 8 -7.50 4.53 -6.52
N LEU A 9 -8.75 4.76 -6.09
CA LEU A 9 -9.14 4.74 -4.68
C LEU A 9 -9.00 3.34 -4.07
N LEU A 10 -9.33 2.28 -4.80
CA LEU A 10 -9.11 0.91 -4.36
C LEU A 10 -7.63 0.62 -4.14
N ARG A 11 -6.74 1.03 -5.04
CA ARG A 11 -5.28 0.88 -4.87
C ARG A 11 -4.78 1.58 -3.62
N ILE A 12 -5.25 2.80 -3.36
CA ILE A 12 -4.91 3.55 -2.15
C ILE A 12 -5.42 2.84 -0.90
N GLY A 13 -6.69 2.42 -0.90
CA GLY A 13 -7.29 1.69 0.21
C GLY A 13 -6.55 0.39 0.53
N THR A 14 -6.29 -0.44 -0.49
CA THR A 14 -5.53 -1.67 -0.34
C THR A 14 -4.11 -1.40 0.16
N ALA A 15 -3.43 -0.39 -0.38
CA ALA A 15 -2.09 -0.01 0.06
C ALA A 15 -2.06 0.33 1.56
N LEU A 16 -3.01 1.16 2.02
CA LEU A 16 -3.11 1.54 3.43
C LEU A 16 -3.34 0.33 4.33
N VAL A 17 -4.25 -0.57 3.96
CA VAL A 17 -4.52 -1.81 4.71
C VAL A 17 -3.26 -2.68 4.81
N VAL A 18 -2.56 -2.88 3.70
CA VAL A 18 -1.34 -3.70 3.65
C VAL A 18 -0.23 -3.09 4.52
N MET A 19 -0.02 -1.77 4.43
CA MET A 19 1.01 -1.08 5.22
C MET A 19 0.69 -1.11 6.71
N VAL A 20 -0.57 -0.88 7.09
CA VAL A 20 -1.01 -0.97 8.49
C VAL A 20 -0.86 -2.39 9.02
N ALA A 21 -1.22 -3.40 8.23
CA ALA A 21 -1.04 -4.81 8.60
C ALA A 21 0.45 -5.14 8.81
N ALA A 22 1.33 -4.69 7.91
CA ALA A 22 2.77 -4.89 8.04
C ALA A 22 3.32 -4.27 9.34
N VAL A 23 2.85 -3.07 9.73
CA VAL A 23 3.23 -2.43 11.01
C VAL A 23 2.71 -3.22 12.21
N HIS A 24 1.47 -3.72 12.19
CA HIS A 24 0.94 -4.53 13.29
C HIS A 24 1.72 -5.85 13.45
N ILE A 25 2.07 -6.49 12.33
CA ILE A 25 2.89 -7.69 12.34
C ILE A 25 4.29 -7.39 12.88
N TYR A 26 4.90 -6.25 12.50
CA TYR A 26 6.17 -5.80 13.05
C TYR A 26 6.13 -5.62 14.58
N VAL A 27 5.08 -4.98 15.09
CA VAL A 27 4.92 -4.76 16.55
C VAL A 27 4.68 -6.08 17.30
N ALA A 28 3.95 -7.02 16.68
CA ALA A 28 3.64 -8.32 17.30
C ALA A 28 4.80 -9.34 17.22
N ALA A 29 5.66 -9.23 16.21
CA ALA A 29 6.76 -10.14 15.97
C ALA A 29 8.00 -9.74 16.79
N HIS A 30 8.16 -10.33 17.97
CA HIS A 30 9.43 -10.27 18.70
C HIS A 30 10.46 -11.24 18.08
N GLU A 31 11.54 -10.68 17.57
CA GLU A 31 12.87 -11.31 17.36
C GLU A 31 13.03 -12.46 16.34
N ALA A 32 12.32 -12.44 15.21
CA ALA A 32 12.67 -13.29 14.07
C ALA A 32 13.15 -12.44 12.87
N THR A 33 14.44 -12.52 12.54
CA THR A 33 15.09 -11.73 11.47
C THR A 33 14.47 -11.97 10.09
N ASP A 34 14.04 -13.20 9.81
CA ASP A 34 13.35 -13.54 8.56
C ASP A 34 11.98 -12.85 8.46
N GLN A 35 11.33 -12.61 9.60
CA GLN A 35 10.03 -11.95 9.66
C GLN A 35 10.15 -10.46 9.33
N LEU A 36 11.26 -9.81 9.74
CA LEU A 36 11.57 -8.42 9.39
C LEU A 36 11.73 -8.23 7.88
N VAL A 37 12.37 -9.19 7.18
CA VAL A 37 12.52 -9.15 5.72
C VAL A 37 11.16 -9.21 5.02
N TRP A 38 10.30 -10.16 5.42
CA TRP A 38 8.96 -10.29 4.85
C TRP A 38 8.07 -9.08 5.14
N GLN A 39 8.17 -8.49 6.33
CA GLN A 39 7.47 -7.26 6.68
C GLN A 39 7.93 -6.07 5.84
N GLY A 40 9.24 -5.93 5.63
CA GLY A 40 9.81 -4.89 4.76
C GLY A 40 9.32 -5.02 3.32
N LEU A 41 9.29 -6.25 2.78
CA LEU A 41 8.76 -6.52 1.44
C LEU A 41 7.26 -6.18 1.33
N LEU A 42 6.46 -6.56 2.33
CA LEU A 42 5.03 -6.22 2.39
C LEU A 42 4.82 -4.70 2.43
N PHE A 43 5.62 -3.98 3.21
CA PHE A 43 5.54 -2.53 3.31
C PHE A 43 5.89 -1.85 1.98
N ILE A 44 6.96 -2.30 1.31
CA ILE A 44 7.35 -1.79 -0.02
C ILE A 44 6.26 -2.05 -1.07
N ALA A 45 5.66 -3.24 -1.06
CA ALA A 45 4.56 -3.58 -1.96
C ALA A 45 3.33 -2.68 -1.73
N GLY A 46 2.96 -2.45 -0.47
CA GLY A 46 1.91 -1.51 -0.09
C GLY A 46 2.21 -0.09 -0.57
N PHE A 47 3.45 0.39 -0.35
CA PHE A 47 3.88 1.71 -0.81
C PHE A 47 3.81 1.85 -2.34
N GLY A 48 4.22 0.83 -3.10
CA GLY A 48 4.11 0.83 -4.55
C GLY A 48 2.67 0.98 -5.06
N LEU A 49 1.72 0.28 -4.43
CA LEU A 49 0.29 0.41 -4.73
C LEU A 49 -0.23 1.82 -4.39
N LEU A 50 0.24 2.41 -3.28
CA LEU A 50 -0.13 3.77 -2.87
C LEU A 50 0.31 4.77 -3.93
N VAL A 51 1.57 4.70 -4.37
CA VAL A 51 2.13 5.58 -5.40
C VAL A 51 1.33 5.45 -6.70
N GLN A 52 1.05 4.23 -7.16
CA GLN A 52 0.24 4.03 -8.37
C GLN A 52 -1.18 4.62 -8.26
N GLY A 53 -1.81 4.48 -7.10
CA GLY A 53 -3.13 5.05 -6.82
C GLY A 53 -3.11 6.59 -6.83
N ILE A 54 -2.13 7.20 -6.16
CA ILE A 54 -1.97 8.66 -6.12
C ILE A 54 -1.67 9.22 -7.51
N VAL A 55 -0.71 8.62 -8.24
CA VAL A 55 -0.38 9.04 -9.61
C VAL A 55 -1.62 8.98 -10.50
N GLY A 56 -2.40 7.90 -10.43
CA GLY A 56 -3.66 7.76 -11.17
C GLY A 56 -4.66 8.90 -10.88
N LEU A 57 -4.82 9.27 -9.61
CA LEU A 57 -5.67 10.40 -9.21
C LEU A 57 -5.12 11.74 -9.72
N VAL A 58 -3.82 11.99 -9.60
CA VAL A 58 -3.18 13.24 -10.04
C VAL A 58 -3.28 13.40 -11.55
N THR A 59 -3.01 12.34 -12.33
CA THR A 59 -3.12 12.39 -13.79
C THR A 59 -4.57 12.60 -14.25
N ARG A 60 -5.55 12.04 -13.52
CA ARG A 60 -6.98 12.27 -13.79
C ARG A 60 -7.41 13.69 -13.45
N ARG A 61 -6.93 14.28 -12.36
CA ARG A 61 -7.27 15.66 -11.96
C ARG A 61 -6.73 16.72 -12.94
N ARG A 62 -5.67 16.39 -13.70
CA ARG A 62 -5.04 17.29 -14.69
C ARG A 62 -5.66 17.20 -16.09
N ARG A 63 -6.57 16.25 -16.35
CA ARG A 63 -7.30 16.13 -17.62
C ARG A 63 -8.72 16.64 -17.47
#